data_AF-A0ABD3Q4P4-F1
#
_entry.id   AF-A0ABD3Q4P4-F1
#
_cell.length_a   1.000
_cell.length_b   1.000
_cell.length_c   1.000
_cell.angle_alpha   90.00
_cell.angle_beta   90.00
_cell.angle_gamma   90.00
#
_symmetry.space_group_name_H-M   'P 1'
#
loop_
_entity.id
_entity.type
_entity.pdbx_description
1 polymer ?
#
loop_
_entity_poly.entity_id
_entity_poly.type
_entity_poly.pdbx_seq_one_letter_code
_entity_poly.pdbx_strand_id
1 'polypeptide(L)'
;MSSAITRLSLSSRKAVGAAKSVGASLSTLPSPSLPEEEQHDIRSRREIHASTPPPPKRNIKLEAIKSVGITQLHNHTQDIIARASRPLFEDDPVDAHGHKRQSIAQIQEATRMESALIDALAHYSSRQSTFSVGGQCIEVLGVEVSADLKQARAFWCLPRSLDLHTIPDSKIQQLIIRMQQILDERGGKIQGLVHARLRAYHPPKIIFVAAEHVRRRR
;
A
#
# COMPACT_ATOMS: atom_id res chain seq x y z
N MET A 1 42.05 33.53 36.46
CA MET A 1 42.23 32.42 37.42
C MET A 1 41.27 31.32 36.99
N SER A 2 41.73 30.41 36.14
CA SER A 2 42.12 29.01 36.49
C SER A 2 40.87 28.19 36.85
N SER A 3 40.51 27.08 36.20
CA SER A 3 41.24 26.02 35.47
C SER A 3 40.25 25.38 34.47
N ALA A 4 40.54 24.94 33.24
CA ALA A 4 41.58 24.07 32.66
C ALA A 4 41.54 22.60 33.14
N ILE A 5 41.68 21.68 32.16
CA ILE A 5 42.12 20.25 32.21
C ILE A 5 41.00 19.20 32.38
N THR A 6 40.88 18.07 31.65
CA THR A 6 41.61 17.46 30.53
C THR A 6 40.86 16.22 29.98
N ARG A 7 41.04 16.00 28.66
CA ARG A 7 41.05 14.79 27.79
C ARG A 7 40.67 13.40 28.34
N LEU A 8 40.12 12.58 27.43
CA LEU A 8 40.63 11.29 26.89
C LEU A 8 39.61 10.81 25.81
N SER A 9 39.84 9.99 24.78
CA SER A 9 40.97 9.62 23.92
C SER A 9 40.58 8.27 23.26
N LEU A 10 40.52 8.24 21.92
CA LEU A 10 40.84 7.15 21.00
C LEU A 10 40.20 5.74 21.08
N SER A 11 39.75 5.29 19.89
CA SER A 11 40.08 4.03 19.18
C SER A 11 38.84 3.23 18.74
N SER A 12 38.80 2.46 17.66
CA SER A 12 39.56 2.27 16.40
C SER A 12 38.95 1.00 15.74
N ARG A 13 39.19 0.81 14.43
CA ARG A 13 39.12 -0.45 13.63
C ARG A 13 37.78 -0.92 13.00
N LYS A 14 37.68 -0.68 11.69
CA LYS A 14 37.89 -1.63 10.57
C LYS A 14 37.35 -3.07 10.73
N ALA A 15 36.48 -3.48 9.79
CA ALA A 15 36.49 -4.84 9.23
C ALA A 15 35.93 -4.84 7.78
N VAL A 16 36.80 -5.29 6.87
CA VAL A 16 36.55 -5.79 5.51
C VAL A 16 36.01 -7.22 5.63
N GLY A 17 35.11 -7.66 4.74
CA GLY A 17 34.76 -9.08 4.67
C GLY A 17 33.94 -9.45 3.43
N ALA A 18 34.65 -9.93 2.40
CA ALA A 18 34.11 -10.54 1.19
C ALA A 18 33.84 -12.04 1.39
N ALA A 19 32.78 -12.57 0.76
CA ALA A 19 32.61 -13.99 0.47
C ALA A 19 31.80 -14.12 -0.85
N LYS A 20 32.46 -14.27 -2.00
CA LYS A 20 32.82 -15.54 -2.67
C LYS A 20 31.64 -16.50 -2.87
N SER A 21 31.07 -16.43 -4.08
CA SER A 21 30.33 -17.50 -4.74
C SER A 21 31.29 -18.63 -5.15
N VAL A 22 31.03 -19.83 -4.65
CA VAL A 22 31.53 -21.11 -5.14
C VAL A 22 30.28 -22.00 -5.08
N GLY A 23 29.73 -22.49 -6.17
CA GLY A 23 30.32 -23.47 -7.07
C GLY A 23 29.56 -24.77 -6.85
N ALA A 24 28.73 -25.16 -7.81
CA ALA A 24 28.12 -26.49 -7.84
C ALA A 24 27.92 -26.89 -9.32
N SER A 25 28.95 -27.53 -9.85
CA SER A 25 28.91 -28.37 -11.03
C SER A 25 28.68 -29.81 -10.55
N LEU A 26 27.71 -30.53 -11.13
CA LEU A 26 27.62 -32.00 -11.17
C LEU A 26 26.52 -32.35 -12.19
N SER A 27 26.81 -32.53 -13.48
CA SER A 27 27.35 -33.73 -14.13
C SER A 27 26.51 -35.01 -13.93
N THR A 28 25.91 -35.42 -15.05
CA THR A 28 25.83 -36.81 -15.54
C THR A 28 24.64 -37.68 -15.08
N LEU A 29 23.62 -37.75 -15.94
CA LEU A 29 22.72 -38.91 -16.07
C LEU A 29 23.34 -39.87 -17.10
N PRO A 30 23.56 -41.16 -16.78
CA PRO A 30 23.89 -42.15 -17.80
C PRO A 30 22.61 -42.73 -18.40
N SER A 31 22.47 -42.58 -19.72
CA SER A 31 21.56 -43.36 -20.55
C SER A 31 22.01 -44.83 -20.61
N PRO A 32 21.12 -45.82 -20.43
CA PRO A 32 21.45 -47.20 -20.73
C PRO A 32 21.25 -47.46 -22.23
N SER A 33 22.35 -47.75 -22.90
CA SER A 33 22.48 -48.30 -24.24
C SER A 33 21.85 -49.69 -24.36
N LEU A 34 21.07 -49.90 -25.42
CA LEU A 34 20.62 -51.19 -25.93
C LEU A 34 21.80 -52.02 -26.45
N PRO A 35 21.82 -53.35 -26.24
CA PRO A 35 22.55 -54.25 -27.10
C PRO A 35 21.62 -55.00 -28.07
N GLU A 36 21.93 -54.77 -29.34
CA GLU A 36 22.03 -55.65 -30.51
C GLU A 36 21.37 -57.04 -30.51
N GLU A 37 20.73 -57.29 -31.65
CA GLU A 37 20.21 -58.56 -32.13
C GLU A 37 21.31 -59.60 -32.32
N GLU A 38 21.10 -60.82 -31.81
CA GLU A 38 21.77 -62.02 -32.31
C GLU A 38 20.71 -63.08 -32.66
N GLN A 39 20.69 -63.42 -33.95
CA GLN A 39 19.89 -64.48 -34.55
C GLN A 39 20.48 -65.85 -34.16
N HIS A 40 19.65 -66.74 -33.63
CA HIS A 40 19.89 -68.18 -33.75
C HIS A 40 18.61 -68.90 -34.12
N ASP A 41 18.76 -69.72 -35.16
CA ASP A 41 17.75 -70.35 -35.97
C ASP A 41 17.45 -71.79 -35.48
N ILE A 42 16.19 -72.20 -35.69
CA ILE A 42 15.66 -73.57 -35.82
C ILE A 42 15.55 -74.50 -34.57
N ARG A 43 14.31 -75.03 -34.44
CA ARG A 43 13.85 -76.30 -33.82
C ARG A 43 13.60 -76.33 -32.30
N SER A 44 12.33 -76.11 -31.94
CA SER A 44 11.50 -77.22 -31.41
C SER A 44 10.02 -76.84 -31.41
N ARG A 45 9.32 -77.39 -32.39
CA ARG A 45 7.86 -77.53 -32.41
C ARG A 45 7.46 -78.47 -31.25
N ARG A 46 7.18 -77.88 -30.09
CA ARG A 46 6.32 -78.46 -29.06
C ARG A 46 5.17 -77.49 -28.84
N GLU A 47 4.00 -77.93 -29.29
CA GLU A 47 2.72 -77.36 -28.92
C GLU A 47 2.61 -77.36 -27.40
N ILE A 48 2.85 -76.20 -26.80
CA ILE A 48 2.33 -75.87 -25.49
C ILE A 48 1.21 -74.89 -25.78
N HIS A 49 -0.03 -75.34 -25.58
CA HIS A 49 -1.18 -74.46 -25.45
C HIS A 49 -0.96 -73.56 -24.23
N ALA A 50 -0.14 -72.52 -24.41
CA ALA A 50 -0.07 -71.40 -23.50
C ALA A 50 -1.31 -70.56 -23.79
N SER A 51 -2.36 -70.77 -23.00
CA SER A 51 -3.49 -69.88 -22.92
C SER A 51 -2.96 -68.46 -22.73
N THR A 52 -3.03 -67.64 -23.78
CA THR A 52 -2.82 -66.20 -23.69
C THR A 52 -3.73 -65.72 -22.56
N PRO A 53 -3.21 -65.05 -21.51
CA PRO A 53 -4.09 -64.51 -20.48
C PRO A 53 -5.08 -63.56 -21.19
N PRO A 54 -6.39 -63.67 -20.90
CA PRO A 54 -7.35 -62.76 -21.50
C PRO A 54 -6.88 -61.32 -21.22
N PRO A 55 -7.01 -60.39 -22.18
CA PRO A 55 -6.62 -59.01 -21.95
C PRO A 55 -7.29 -58.54 -20.65
N PRO A 56 -6.55 -57.84 -19.76
CA PRO A 56 -7.07 -57.47 -18.46
C PRO A 56 -8.43 -56.80 -18.67
N LYS A 57 -9.48 -57.39 -18.09
CA LYS A 57 -10.83 -56.89 -18.25
C LYS A 57 -10.82 -55.45 -17.76
N ARG A 58 -10.89 -54.51 -18.70
CA ARG A 58 -10.99 -53.08 -18.40
C ARG A 58 -12.16 -52.90 -17.46
N ASN A 59 -11.86 -52.51 -16.23
CA ASN A 59 -12.90 -52.20 -15.27
C ASN A 59 -13.40 -50.80 -15.64
N ILE A 60 -14.35 -50.75 -16.58
CA ILE A 60 -14.92 -49.53 -17.16
C ILE A 60 -15.38 -48.57 -16.06
N LYS A 61 -15.90 -49.11 -14.95
CA LYS A 61 -16.31 -48.33 -13.79
C LYS A 61 -15.12 -47.62 -13.11
N LEU A 62 -13.98 -48.30 -12.94
CA LEU A 62 -12.78 -47.71 -12.37
C LEU A 62 -12.12 -46.69 -13.33
N GLU A 63 -12.13 -46.96 -14.64
CA GLU A 63 -11.62 -45.99 -15.62
C GLU A 63 -12.50 -44.72 -15.66
N ALA A 64 -13.82 -44.86 -15.53
CA ALA A 64 -14.74 -43.74 -15.42
C ALA A 64 -14.56 -42.94 -14.12
N ILE A 65 -14.37 -43.60 -12.97
CA ILE A 65 -14.09 -42.91 -11.71
C ILE A 65 -12.75 -42.15 -11.80
N LYS A 66 -11.73 -42.77 -12.41
CA LYS A 66 -10.42 -42.14 -12.63
C LYS A 66 -10.52 -40.93 -13.54
N SER A 67 -11.25 -41.03 -14.66
CA SER A 67 -11.41 -39.90 -15.58
C SER A 67 -12.16 -38.74 -14.92
N VAL A 68 -13.24 -39.02 -14.19
CA VAL A 68 -13.98 -38.00 -13.42
C VAL A 68 -13.09 -37.33 -12.37
N GLY A 69 -12.29 -38.11 -11.62
CA GLY A 69 -11.36 -37.57 -10.63
C GLY A 69 -10.27 -36.67 -11.24
N ILE A 70 -9.71 -37.08 -12.38
CA ILE A 70 -8.73 -36.27 -13.12
C ILE A 70 -9.36 -34.97 -13.62
N THR A 71 -10.58 -35.02 -14.16
CA THR A 71 -11.29 -33.83 -14.62
C THR A 71 -11.61 -32.89 -13.47
N GLN A 72 -12.04 -33.40 -12.31
CA GLN A 72 -12.28 -32.58 -11.11
C GLN A 72 -11.00 -31.90 -10.64
N LEU A 73 -9.89 -32.63 -10.59
CA LEU A 73 -8.59 -32.07 -10.21
C LEU A 73 -8.12 -31.00 -11.21
N HIS A 74 -8.31 -31.24 -12.50
CA HIS A 74 -7.97 -30.27 -13.54
C HIS A 74 -8.80 -28.98 -13.40
N ASN A 75 -10.11 -29.12 -13.22
CA ASN A 75 -11.01 -27.97 -13.03
C ASN A 75 -10.64 -27.18 -11.77
N HIS A 76 -10.33 -27.88 -10.67
CA HIS A 76 -9.89 -27.23 -9.44
C HIS A 76 -8.55 -26.51 -9.61
N THR A 77 -7.60 -27.13 -10.30
CA THR A 77 -6.28 -26.54 -10.59
C THR A 77 -6.43 -25.28 -11.46
N GLN A 78 -7.29 -25.32 -12.48
CA GLN A 78 -7.58 -24.15 -13.31
C GLN A 78 -8.23 -23.02 -12.51
N ASP A 79 -9.16 -23.34 -11.60
CA ASP A 79 -9.78 -22.34 -10.71
C ASP A 79 -8.74 -21.70 -9.77
N ILE A 80 -7.83 -22.49 -9.20
CA ILE A 80 -6.72 -21.95 -8.38
C ILE A 80 -5.81 -21.05 -9.21
N ILE A 81 -5.40 -21.48 -10.41
CA ILE A 81 -4.54 -20.69 -11.30
C ILE A 81 -5.24 -19.38 -11.69
N ALA A 82 -6.54 -19.42 -12.03
CA ALA A 82 -7.32 -18.24 -12.37
C ALA A 82 -7.50 -17.26 -11.20
N ARG A 83 -7.54 -17.76 -9.97
CA ARG A 83 -7.57 -16.92 -8.76
C ARG A 83 -6.19 -16.35 -8.43
N ALA A 84 -5.14 -17.13 -8.63
CA ALA A 84 -3.75 -16.73 -8.35
C ALA A 84 -3.16 -15.79 -9.40
N SER A 85 -3.70 -15.79 -10.63
CA SER A 85 -3.27 -14.88 -11.70
C SER A 85 -3.86 -13.47 -11.57
N ARG A 86 -4.79 -13.24 -10.64
CA ARG A 86 -5.26 -11.90 -10.33
C ARG A 86 -4.14 -11.12 -9.65
N PRO A 87 -3.70 -9.98 -10.21
CA PRO A 87 -2.67 -9.16 -9.58
C PRO A 87 -3.16 -8.72 -8.20
N LEU A 88 -2.29 -8.84 -7.20
CA LEU A 88 -2.60 -8.47 -5.80
C LEU A 88 -2.90 -6.97 -5.65
N PHE A 89 -2.44 -6.16 -6.62
CA PHE A 89 -2.58 -4.73 -6.67
C PHE A 89 -3.02 -4.36 -8.10
N GLU A 90 -4.14 -3.66 -8.23
CA GLU A 90 -4.50 -2.97 -9.48
C GLU A 90 -3.61 -1.75 -9.63
N ASP A 91 -3.01 -1.57 -10.81
CA ASP A 91 -2.07 -0.48 -11.10
C ASP A 91 -2.73 0.92 -11.14
N ASP A 92 -4.06 0.97 -11.24
CA ASP A 92 -4.85 2.19 -11.05
C ASP A 92 -6.07 1.87 -10.16
N PRO A 93 -5.92 1.91 -8.83
CA PRO A 93 -7.04 1.66 -7.94
C PRO A 93 -7.93 2.89 -7.98
N VAL A 94 -8.92 2.89 -8.85
CA VAL A 94 -9.98 3.89 -8.87
C VAL A 94 -11.04 3.44 -7.87
N ASP A 95 -11.47 4.32 -6.98
CA ASP A 95 -12.54 4.02 -6.04
C ASP A 95 -13.90 3.91 -6.77
N ALA A 96 -14.94 3.48 -6.06
CA ALA A 96 -16.29 3.36 -6.62
C ALA A 96 -16.87 4.67 -7.19
N HIS A 97 -16.20 5.80 -6.96
CA HIS A 97 -16.61 7.14 -7.37
C HIS A 97 -15.73 7.72 -8.50
N GLY A 98 -14.77 6.96 -9.03
CA GLY A 98 -13.91 7.42 -10.11
C GLY A 98 -12.64 8.15 -9.66
N HIS A 99 -12.36 8.22 -8.36
CA HIS A 99 -11.17 8.90 -7.82
C HIS A 99 -10.02 7.93 -7.57
N LYS A 100 -8.79 8.42 -7.69
CA LYS A 100 -7.60 7.64 -7.35
C LYS A 100 -7.63 7.29 -5.86
N ARG A 101 -7.61 6.00 -5.55
CA ARG A 101 -7.56 5.47 -4.19
C ARG A 101 -6.27 5.95 -3.54
N GLN A 102 -6.42 6.54 -2.36
CA GLN A 102 -5.30 7.02 -1.58
C GLN A 102 -4.46 5.83 -1.09
N SER A 103 -3.14 5.95 -1.20
CA SER A 103 -2.20 5.00 -0.63
C SER A 103 -2.30 4.98 0.90
N ILE A 104 -1.99 3.84 1.51
CA ILE A 104 -1.96 3.69 2.98
C ILE A 104 -1.04 4.75 3.61
N ALA A 105 0.09 5.06 2.97
CA ALA A 105 1.01 6.10 3.43
C ALA A 105 0.36 7.50 3.41
N GLN A 106 -0.44 7.80 2.38
CA GLN A 106 -1.17 9.08 2.30
C GLN A 106 -2.23 9.18 3.38
N ILE A 107 -2.98 8.10 3.63
CA ILE A 107 -4.03 8.06 4.66
C ILE A 107 -3.41 8.28 6.04
N GLN A 108 -2.35 7.55 6.36
CA GLN A 108 -1.67 7.68 7.66
C GLN A 108 -1.10 9.08 7.86
N GLU A 109 -0.43 9.64 6.84
CA GLU A 109 0.14 10.98 6.96
C GLU A 109 -0.95 12.05 7.01
N ALA A 110 -2.04 11.91 6.26
CA ALA A 110 -3.21 12.78 6.34
C ALA A 110 -3.79 12.84 7.75
N THR A 111 -4.03 11.68 8.38
CA THR A 111 -4.55 11.61 9.76
C THR A 111 -3.61 12.26 10.79
N ARG A 112 -2.29 12.02 10.64
CA ARG A 112 -1.29 12.66 11.50
C ARG A 112 -1.29 14.17 11.35
N MET A 113 -1.35 14.66 10.11
CA MET A 113 -1.39 16.08 9.81
C MET A 113 -2.65 16.75 10.32
N GLU A 114 -3.81 16.13 10.12
CA GLU A 114 -5.09 16.63 10.59
C GLU A 114 -5.08 16.85 12.10
N SER A 115 -4.67 15.82 12.85
CA SER A 115 -4.55 15.90 14.31
C SER A 115 -3.60 17.02 14.75
N ALA A 116 -2.41 17.09 14.14
CA ALA A 116 -1.42 18.11 14.46
C ALA A 116 -1.90 19.54 14.13
N LEU A 117 -2.68 19.70 13.05
CA LEU A 117 -3.22 20.97 12.58
C LEU A 117 -4.38 21.46 13.46
N ILE A 118 -5.28 20.57 13.87
CA ILE A 118 -6.33 20.86 14.86
C ILE A 118 -5.71 21.36 16.17
N ASP A 119 -4.75 20.61 16.71
CA ASP A 119 -4.06 21.02 17.93
C ASP A 119 -3.32 22.36 17.75
N ALA A 120 -2.83 22.64 16.54
CA ALA A 120 -1.99 23.83 16.26
C ALA A 120 -2.85 25.06 16.19
N LEU A 121 -4.01 24.95 15.54
CA LEU A 121 -5.04 25.97 15.54
C LEU A 121 -5.59 26.22 16.94
N ALA A 122 -5.87 25.16 17.71
CA ALA A 122 -6.30 25.30 19.10
C ALA A 122 -5.26 26.07 19.94
N HIS A 123 -3.99 25.68 19.87
CA HIS A 123 -2.91 26.35 20.59
C HIS A 123 -2.66 27.79 20.11
N TYR A 124 -2.81 28.06 18.81
CA TYR A 124 -2.66 29.40 18.27
C TYR A 124 -3.82 30.31 18.70
N SER A 125 -5.04 29.79 18.63
CA SER A 125 -6.27 30.50 18.99
C SER A 125 -6.31 30.94 20.45
N SER A 126 -5.64 30.21 21.35
CA SER A 126 -5.52 30.58 22.75
C SER A 126 -4.67 31.84 22.98
N ARG A 127 -3.87 32.25 21.98
CA ARG A 127 -2.99 33.43 22.05
C ARG A 127 -3.42 34.54 21.10
N GLN A 128 -4.01 34.18 19.95
CA GLN A 128 -4.35 35.12 18.88
C GLN A 128 -5.67 34.74 18.23
N SER A 129 -6.57 35.70 18.10
CA SER A 129 -7.88 35.54 17.44
C SER A 129 -7.83 35.67 15.91
N THR A 130 -6.65 35.57 15.30
CA THR A 130 -6.47 35.83 13.85
C THR A 130 -7.28 34.87 12.98
N PHE A 131 -7.35 33.59 13.38
CA PHE A 131 -8.10 32.55 12.67
C PHE A 131 -9.45 32.27 13.34
N SER A 132 -9.99 33.26 14.05
CA SER A 132 -11.24 33.13 14.77
C SER A 132 -12.32 34.03 14.19
N VAL A 133 -13.53 33.49 14.04
CA VAL A 133 -14.74 34.22 13.64
C VAL A 133 -15.71 34.18 14.82
N GLY A 134 -16.17 35.33 15.27
CA GLY A 134 -17.10 35.39 16.42
C GLY A 134 -16.50 34.81 17.72
N GLY A 135 -15.17 34.88 17.88
CA GLY A 135 -14.46 34.31 19.04
C GLY A 135 -14.20 32.80 18.96
N GLN A 136 -14.60 32.15 17.86
CA GLN A 136 -14.41 30.71 17.66
C GLN A 136 -13.42 30.44 16.54
N CYS A 137 -12.49 29.51 16.74
CA CYS A 137 -11.50 29.15 15.72
C CYS A 137 -12.17 28.46 14.53
N ILE A 138 -11.64 28.68 13.32
CA ILE A 138 -12.04 27.91 12.14
C ILE A 138 -11.89 26.41 12.38
N GLU A 139 -12.75 25.64 11.75
CA GLU A 139 -12.74 24.18 11.84
C GLU A 139 -12.01 23.57 10.64
N VAL A 140 -11.39 22.42 10.89
CA VAL A 140 -10.68 21.64 9.88
C VAL A 140 -11.53 20.42 9.61
N LEU A 141 -11.93 20.23 8.36
CA LEU A 141 -12.78 19.12 7.95
C LEU A 141 -11.98 17.87 7.59
N GLY A 142 -10.76 18.07 7.09
CA GLY A 142 -9.90 16.98 6.69
C GLY A 142 -8.65 17.48 5.99
N VAL A 143 -7.70 16.57 5.80
CA VAL A 143 -6.45 16.82 5.08
C VAL A 143 -6.28 15.78 4.00
N GLU A 144 -5.97 16.21 2.78
CA GLU A 144 -5.58 15.34 1.68
C GLU A 144 -4.11 15.51 1.37
N VAL A 145 -3.36 14.42 1.36
CA VAL A 145 -1.92 14.44 1.03
C VAL A 145 -1.72 14.00 -0.41
N SER A 146 -0.89 14.72 -1.15
CA SER A 146 -0.54 14.39 -2.54
C SER A 146 0.19 13.05 -2.62
N ALA A 147 0.16 12.41 -3.79
CA ALA A 147 0.79 11.09 -3.99
C ALA A 147 2.31 11.09 -3.76
N ASP A 148 2.97 12.23 -3.96
CA ASP A 148 4.39 12.44 -3.71
C ASP A 148 4.72 12.78 -2.24
N LEU A 149 3.71 12.87 -1.35
CA LEU A 149 3.84 13.24 0.06
C LEU A 149 4.51 14.61 0.32
N LYS A 150 4.58 15.49 -0.69
CA LYS A 150 5.21 16.81 -0.56
C LYS A 150 4.21 17.93 -0.27
N GLN A 151 2.94 17.73 -0.62
CA GLN A 151 1.89 18.72 -0.46
C GLN A 151 0.72 18.12 0.31
N ALA A 152 0.09 18.95 1.13
CA ALA A 152 -1.09 18.59 1.89
C ALA A 152 -2.13 19.70 1.74
N ARG A 153 -3.34 19.36 1.30
CA ARG A 153 -4.48 20.26 1.21
C ARG A 153 -5.28 20.13 2.49
N ALA A 154 -5.32 21.19 3.29
CA ALA A 154 -6.12 21.26 4.51
C ALA A 154 -7.44 21.94 4.18
N PHE A 155 -8.54 21.20 4.26
CA PHE A 155 -9.88 21.71 4.04
C PHE A 155 -10.40 22.32 5.33
N TRP A 156 -10.77 23.59 5.27
CA TRP A 156 -11.27 24.33 6.43
C TRP A 156 -12.67 24.89 6.18
N CYS A 157 -13.43 25.10 7.24
CA CYS A 157 -14.74 25.74 7.18
C CYS A 157 -14.94 26.73 8.33
N LEU A 158 -15.99 27.54 8.22
CA LEU A 158 -16.42 28.41 9.30
C LEU A 158 -16.89 27.57 10.51
N PRO A 159 -16.79 28.12 11.75
CA PRO A 159 -17.23 27.42 12.95
C PRO A 159 -18.71 27.02 12.86
N ARG A 160 -19.06 25.78 13.22
CA ARG A 160 -20.45 25.27 13.13
C ARG A 160 -21.42 25.95 14.08
N SER A 161 -20.88 26.49 15.17
CA SER A 161 -21.63 27.27 16.16
C SER A 161 -22.00 28.67 15.68
N LEU A 162 -21.48 29.11 14.54
CA LEU A 162 -21.93 30.33 13.89
C LEU A 162 -23.27 30.04 13.20
N ASP A 163 -24.29 30.83 13.51
CA ASP A 163 -25.61 30.66 12.92
C ASP A 163 -25.64 31.16 11.46
N LEU A 164 -25.15 30.29 10.57
CA LEU A 164 -25.06 30.51 9.14
C LEU A 164 -26.44 30.74 8.49
N HIS A 165 -27.54 30.37 9.15
CA HIS A 165 -28.89 30.56 8.61
C HIS A 165 -29.39 32.00 8.77
N THR A 166 -28.88 32.73 9.76
CA THR A 166 -29.27 34.14 10.00
C THR A 166 -28.49 35.13 9.14
N ILE A 167 -27.35 34.71 8.59
CA ILE A 167 -26.44 35.58 7.85
C ILE A 167 -26.70 35.41 6.35
N PRO A 168 -26.83 36.51 5.58
CA PRO A 168 -27.00 36.41 4.14
C PRO A 168 -25.76 35.81 3.47
N ASP A 169 -25.98 35.01 2.43
CA ASP A 169 -24.92 34.29 1.71
C ASP A 169 -23.80 35.20 1.19
N SER A 170 -24.11 36.44 0.81
CA SER A 170 -23.12 37.42 0.37
C SER A 170 -22.10 37.76 1.45
N LYS A 171 -22.53 37.90 2.71
CA LYS A 171 -21.65 38.16 3.85
C LYS A 171 -20.83 36.92 4.21
N ILE A 172 -21.41 35.73 4.10
CA ILE A 172 -20.70 34.46 4.31
C ILE A 172 -19.57 34.33 3.29
N GLN A 173 -19.84 34.56 2.00
CA GLN A 173 -18.83 34.51 0.95
C GLN A 173 -17.71 35.54 1.17
N GLN A 174 -18.04 36.78 1.54
CA GLN A 174 -17.04 37.79 1.88
C GLN A 174 -16.16 37.38 3.05
N LEU A 175 -16.77 36.76 4.08
CA LEU A 175 -16.03 36.26 5.24
C LEU A 175 -15.09 35.11 4.85
N ILE A 176 -15.53 34.19 4.00
CA ILE A 176 -14.71 33.09 3.48
C ILE A 176 -13.51 33.65 2.71
N ILE A 177 -13.74 34.57 1.77
CA ILE A 177 -12.68 35.18 0.96
C ILE A 177 -11.67 35.88 1.87
N ARG A 178 -12.15 36.66 2.85
CA ARG A 178 -11.29 37.37 3.80
C ARG A 178 -10.48 36.39 4.65
N MET A 179 -11.10 35.33 5.15
CA MET A 179 -10.40 34.34 5.98
C MET A 179 -9.40 33.53 5.15
N GLN A 180 -9.72 33.20 3.89
CA GLN A 180 -8.79 32.57 2.96
C GLN A 180 -7.56 33.45 2.74
N GLN A 181 -7.73 34.76 2.50
CA GLN A 181 -6.61 35.70 2.39
C GLN A 181 -5.74 35.72 3.66
N ILE A 182 -6.37 35.71 4.83
CA ILE A 182 -5.64 35.66 6.11
C ILE A 182 -4.85 34.34 6.24
N LEU A 183 -5.40 33.21 5.80
CA LEU A 183 -4.72 31.92 5.79
C LEU A 183 -3.58 31.89 4.77
N ASP A 184 -3.74 32.49 3.61
CA ASP A 184 -2.69 32.56 2.59
C ASP A 184 -1.51 33.42 3.07
N GLU A 185 -1.78 34.53 3.74
CA GLU A 185 -0.74 35.44 4.27
C GLU A 185 -0.07 34.91 5.54
N ARG A 186 -0.86 34.35 6.47
CA ARG A 186 -0.39 34.03 7.84
C ARG A 186 -0.34 32.53 8.14
N GLY A 187 -0.84 31.68 7.24
CA GLY A 187 -0.88 30.22 7.40
C GLY A 187 0.50 29.59 7.58
N GLY A 188 1.57 30.26 7.12
CA GLY A 188 2.94 29.82 7.36
C GLY A 188 3.30 29.68 8.85
N LYS A 189 2.68 30.47 9.74
CA LYS A 189 2.86 30.32 11.19
C LYS A 189 2.27 29.02 11.72
N ILE A 190 1.07 28.67 11.26
CA ILE A 190 0.42 27.40 11.61
C ILE A 190 1.23 26.23 11.03
N GLN A 191 1.71 26.36 9.79
CA GLN A 191 2.57 25.37 9.17
C GLN A 191 3.82 25.11 10.02
N GLY A 192 4.50 26.16 10.52
CA GLY A 192 5.65 26.01 11.41
C GLY A 192 5.32 25.26 12.71
N LEU A 193 4.16 25.51 13.31
CA LEU A 193 3.71 24.79 14.50
C LEU A 193 3.40 23.32 14.23
N VAL A 194 2.76 23.02 13.10
CA VAL A 194 2.46 21.65 12.68
C VAL A 194 3.75 20.88 12.41
N HIS A 195 4.68 21.50 11.67
CA HIS A 195 5.98 20.89 11.35
C HIS A 195 6.80 20.59 12.61
N ALA A 196 6.81 21.51 13.58
CA ALA A 196 7.46 21.31 14.87
C ALA A 196 6.89 20.11 15.65
N ARG A 197 5.59 19.82 15.50
CA ARG A 197 4.92 18.69 16.15
C ARG A 197 5.10 17.36 15.43
N LEU A 198 5.04 17.35 14.10
CA LEU A 198 5.15 16.12 13.31
C LEU A 198 6.55 15.49 13.43
N ARG A 199 7.58 16.29 13.73
CA ARG A 199 9.00 15.86 13.83
C ARG A 199 9.47 15.03 12.63
N ALA A 200 8.83 15.20 11.48
CA ALA A 200 9.16 14.50 10.25
C ALA A 200 10.40 15.14 9.62
N TYR A 201 11.19 14.35 8.90
CA TYR A 201 12.38 14.84 8.19
C TYR A 201 12.00 15.80 7.05
N HIS A 202 10.87 15.56 6.39
CA HIS A 202 10.34 16.42 5.34
C HIS A 202 8.81 16.50 5.41
N PRO A 203 8.25 17.32 6.31
CA PRO A 203 6.80 17.46 6.41
C PRO A 203 6.24 18.17 5.18
N PRO A 204 5.11 17.72 4.64
CA PRO A 204 4.51 18.31 3.44
C PRO A 204 4.11 19.78 3.65
N LYS A 205 4.14 20.54 2.56
CA LYS A 205 3.67 21.93 2.53
C LYS A 205 2.15 21.95 2.62
N ILE A 206 1.63 22.72 3.57
CA ILE A 206 0.19 22.84 3.80
C ILE A 206 -0.36 23.93 2.88
N ILE A 207 -1.45 23.61 2.18
CA ILE A 207 -2.23 24.53 1.35
C ILE A 207 -3.63 24.54 1.95
N PHE A 208 -4.07 25.70 2.43
CA PHE A 208 -5.40 25.86 3.00
C PHE A 208 -6.40 26.06 1.87
N VAL A 209 -7.46 25.25 1.85
CA VAL A 209 -8.53 25.33 0.86
C VAL A 209 -9.85 25.47 1.60
N ALA A 210 -10.60 26.53 1.30
CA ALA A 210 -11.95 26.66 1.81
C ALA A 210 -12.79 25.48 1.32
N ALA A 211 -13.33 24.70 2.24
CA ALA A 211 -14.30 23.69 1.89
C ALA A 211 -15.56 24.38 1.38
N GLU A 212 -16.16 23.80 0.34
CA GLU A 212 -17.52 24.18 -0.02
C GLU A 212 -18.38 24.04 1.24
N HIS A 213 -19.13 25.09 1.57
CA HIS A 213 -20.03 25.06 2.71
C HIS A 213 -21.12 24.07 2.37
N VAL A 214 -20.88 22.82 2.73
CA VAL A 214 -21.82 21.75 2.51
C VAL A 214 -23.03 22.09 3.38
N ARG A 215 -24.03 22.75 2.78
CA ARG A 215 -25.41 22.78 3.25
C ARG A 215 -25.95 21.35 3.15
N ARG A 216 -25.37 20.38 3.88
CA ARG A 216 -25.93 19.03 4.04
C ARG A 216 -26.42 18.89 5.47
N ARG A 217 -27.62 19.41 5.68
CA ARG A 217 -28.66 18.61 6.33
C ARG A 217 -29.67 18.24 5.28
N ARG A 218 -29.65 16.98 4.86
CA ARG A 218 -30.87 16.18 4.69
C ARG A 218 -30.68 14.94 5.54
#